data_AF-A0A2V7X421-F1
#
_entry.id   AF-A0A2V7X421-F1
#
_cell.length_a   1.000
_cell.length_b   1.000
_cell.length_c   1.000
_cell.angle_alpha   90.00
_cell.angle_beta   90.00
_cell.angle_gamma   90.00
#
_symmetry.space_group_name_H-M   'P 1'
#
loop_
_entity.id
_entity.type
_entity.pdbx_description
1 polymer ?
#
loop_
_entity_poly.entity_id
_entity_poly.type
_entity_poly.pdbx_seq_one_letter_code
_entity_poly.pdbx_strand_id
1 'polypeptide(L)'
;MPLTQAREITAASRLANVRYAIRDLACVADEVTKQGHKVLPLNIGDPLSFDFQTPPHIIEAVHKAMRDGKNGYAPSEFAAKRRARDSRWFAMYSSRPA
;
A
#
# COMPACT_ATOMS: atom_id res chain seq x y z
N MET A 1 -17.35 44.27 8.64
CA MET A 1 -16.52 43.05 8.65
C MET A 1 -15.80 42.99 7.31
N PRO A 2 -14.48 43.21 7.22
CA PRO A 2 -13.79 43.09 5.95
C PRO A 2 -13.76 41.63 5.52
N LEU A 3 -14.10 41.36 4.26
CA LEU A 3 -14.06 40.02 3.68
C LEU A 3 -12.58 39.64 3.49
N THR A 4 -12.13 38.61 4.22
CA THR A 4 -10.80 38.02 4.02
C THR A 4 -10.73 37.50 2.58
N GLN A 5 -9.91 38.14 1.75
CA GLN A 5 -9.68 37.72 0.38
C GLN A 5 -8.94 36.37 0.39
N ALA A 6 -9.62 35.31 -0.03
CA ALA A 6 -9.03 33.98 -0.11
C ALA A 6 -7.91 33.96 -1.16
N ARG A 7 -6.69 33.62 -0.75
CA ARG A 7 -5.58 33.36 -1.67
C ARG A 7 -5.66 31.92 -2.18
N GLU A 8 -5.49 31.75 -3.48
CA GLU A 8 -5.39 30.45 -4.13
C GLU A 8 -4.14 29.71 -3.64
N ILE A 9 -4.30 28.45 -3.25
CA ILE A 9 -3.21 27.58 -2.81
C ILE A 9 -2.87 26.64 -3.96
N THR A 10 -1.74 26.89 -4.62
CA THR A 10 -1.28 26.07 -5.75
C THR A 10 -0.35 24.93 -5.28
N ALA A 11 -0.36 23.82 -6.02
CA ALA A 11 0.54 22.70 -5.76
C ALA A 11 2.00 23.06 -6.11
N ALA A 12 2.96 22.40 -5.45
CA ALA A 12 4.38 22.58 -5.74
C ALA A 12 4.71 22.16 -7.19
N SER A 13 5.49 22.98 -7.90
CA SER A 13 5.83 22.78 -9.32
C SER A 13 6.40 21.39 -9.66
N ARG A 14 7.21 20.81 -8.77
CA ARG A 14 7.79 19.47 -8.95
C ARG A 14 6.76 18.33 -9.04
N LEU A 15 5.55 18.55 -8.54
CA LEU A 15 4.48 17.54 -8.58
C LEU A 15 3.72 17.54 -9.91
N ALA A 16 3.91 18.55 -10.77
CA ALA A 16 3.14 18.72 -12.01
C ALA A 16 3.24 17.51 -12.96
N ASN A 17 4.35 16.78 -12.92
CA ASN A 17 4.62 15.64 -13.81
C ASN A 17 4.60 14.28 -13.10
N VAL A 18 4.23 14.22 -11.82
CA VAL A 18 4.11 12.94 -11.10
C VAL A 18 2.80 12.27 -11.52
N ARG A 19 2.90 11.18 -12.29
CA ARG A 19 1.76 10.42 -12.81
C ARG A 19 1.80 8.99 -12.29
N TYR A 20 0.63 8.43 -12.01
CA TYR A 20 0.46 7.03 -11.62
C TYR A 20 -0.64 6.38 -12.47
N ALA A 21 -0.27 6.08 -13.72
CA ALA A 21 -1.19 5.68 -14.79
C ALA A 21 -2.09 4.48 -14.45
N ILE A 22 -1.64 3.59 -13.53
CA ILE A 22 -2.39 2.41 -13.11
C ILE A 22 -3.73 2.79 -12.44
N ARG A 23 -3.81 3.95 -11.76
CA ARG A 23 -5.05 4.42 -11.09
C ARG A 23 -5.91 5.33 -11.96
N ASP A 24 -5.38 5.89 -13.05
CA ASP A 24 -6.15 6.80 -13.90
C ASP A 24 -7.34 6.09 -14.56
N LEU A 25 -7.23 4.78 -14.78
CA LEU A 25 -8.31 3.95 -15.35
C LEU A 25 -9.47 3.70 -14.37
N ALA A 26 -9.25 3.87 -13.06
CA ALA A 26 -10.28 3.60 -12.05
C ALA A 26 -11.50 4.52 -12.21
N CYS A 27 -11.27 5.81 -12.51
CA CYS A 27 -12.35 6.77 -12.72
C CYS A 27 -13.26 6.38 -13.90
N VAL A 28 -12.66 5.94 -15.01
CA VAL A 28 -13.40 5.50 -16.20
C VAL A 28 -14.16 4.21 -15.92
N ALA A 29 -13.54 3.26 -15.21
CA ALA A 29 -14.19 2.02 -14.81
C ALA A 29 -15.42 2.28 -13.91
N ASP A 30 -15.35 3.24 -13.00
CA ASP A 30 -16.47 3.64 -12.14
C ASP A 30 -17.63 4.24 -12.95
N GLU A 31 -17.35 5.06 -13.97
CA GLU A 31 -18.37 5.61 -14.87
C GLU A 31 -19.08 4.51 -15.66
N VAL A 32 -18.32 3.58 -16.24
CA VAL A 32 -18.85 2.44 -17.00
C VAL A 32 -19.66 1.50 -16.10
N THR A 33 -19.23 1.29 -14.86
CA THR A 33 -19.96 0.51 -13.86
C THR A 33 -21.30 1.16 -13.51
N LYS A 34 -21.34 2.50 -13.35
CA LYS A 34 -22.59 3.26 -13.10
C LYS A 34 -23.59 3.18 -14.25
N GLN A 35 -23.11 3.00 -15.49
CA GLN A 35 -23.95 2.78 -16.67
C GLN A 35 -24.54 1.36 -16.72
N GLY A 36 -24.22 0.49 -15.74
CA GLY A 36 -24.76 -0.86 -15.61
C GLY A 36 -23.89 -1.94 -16.26
N HIS A 37 -22.71 -1.59 -16.78
CA HIS A 37 -21.80 -2.57 -17.36
C HIS A 37 -21.01 -3.31 -16.28
N LYS A 38 -20.79 -4.61 -16.49
CA LYS A 38 -19.92 -5.41 -15.63
C LYS A 38 -18.46 -5.18 -15.99
N VAL A 39 -17.69 -4.60 -15.07
CA VAL A 39 -16.25 -4.41 -15.20
C VAL A 39 -15.51 -5.45 -14.34
N LEU A 40 -14.51 -6.12 -14.90
CA LEU A 40 -13.64 -7.04 -14.16
C LEU A 40 -12.30 -6.35 -13.85
N PRO A 41 -12.00 -6.07 -12.57
CA PRO A 41 -10.77 -5.37 -12.19
C PRO A 41 -9.58 -6.33 -12.20
N LEU A 42 -8.83 -6.36 -13.30
CA LEU A 42 -7.59 -7.14 -13.44
C LEU A 42 -6.32 -6.27 -13.33
N ASN A 43 -6.50 -4.98 -13.06
CA ASN A 43 -5.44 -3.98 -12.97
C ASN A 43 -4.92 -3.75 -11.54
N ILE A 44 -5.69 -4.17 -10.52
CA ILE A 44 -5.35 -3.96 -9.10
C ILE A 44 -4.82 -5.27 -8.51
N GLY A 45 -3.54 -5.27 -8.11
CA GLY A 45 -2.91 -6.38 -7.41
C GLY A 45 -3.20 -6.39 -5.90
N ASP A 46 -4.46 -6.17 -5.49
CA ASP A 46 -4.87 -6.32 -4.10
C ASP A 46 -5.44 -7.72 -3.88
N PRO A 47 -4.67 -8.66 -3.30
CA PRO A 47 -5.08 -10.05 -3.17
C PRO A 47 -6.28 -10.21 -2.23
N LEU A 48 -6.47 -9.30 -1.26
CA LEU A 48 -7.59 -9.35 -0.31
C LEU A 48 -8.94 -9.06 -0.98
N SER A 49 -8.94 -8.36 -2.11
CA SER A 49 -10.14 -8.13 -2.92
C SER A 49 -10.59 -9.37 -3.69
N PHE A 50 -9.79 -10.45 -3.67
CA PHE A 50 -10.07 -11.71 -4.35
C PHE A 50 -10.16 -12.87 -3.33
N ASP A 51 -9.48 -13.98 -3.61
CA ASP A 51 -9.56 -15.24 -2.88
C ASP A 51 -8.43 -15.45 -1.87
N PHE A 52 -7.57 -14.44 -1.65
CA PHE A 52 -6.47 -14.55 -0.71
C PHE A 52 -6.86 -14.01 0.66
N GLN A 53 -6.45 -14.74 1.69
CA GLN A 53 -6.59 -14.34 3.09
C GLN A 53 -5.23 -14.20 3.74
N THR A 54 -5.13 -13.28 4.70
CA THR A 54 -3.90 -13.16 5.50
C THR A 54 -3.72 -14.44 6.33
N PRO A 55 -2.57 -15.13 6.26
CA PRO A 55 -2.35 -16.36 7.00
C PRO A 55 -2.57 -16.20 8.52
N PRO A 56 -3.23 -17.16 9.20
CA PRO A 56 -3.61 -17.02 10.62
C PRO A 56 -2.44 -16.69 11.54
N HIS A 57 -1.30 -17.36 11.35
CA HIS A 57 -0.10 -17.15 12.17
C HIS A 57 0.46 -15.72 12.07
N ILE A 58 0.24 -15.01 10.95
CA ILE A 58 0.63 -13.61 10.80
C ILE A 58 -0.30 -12.73 11.64
N ILE A 59 -1.62 -12.96 11.55
CA ILE A 59 -2.63 -12.24 12.33
C ILE A 59 -2.35 -12.40 13.82
N GLU A 60 -2.11 -13.63 14.28
CA GLU A 60 -1.82 -13.95 15.68
C GLU A 60 -0.55 -13.26 16.17
N ALA A 61 0.53 -13.27 15.37
CA ALA A 61 1.78 -12.60 15.71
C ALA A 61 1.62 -11.09 15.85
N VAL A 62 0.89 -10.45 14.93
CA VAL A 62 0.59 -9.01 14.98
C VAL A 62 -0.28 -8.69 16.19
N HIS A 63 -1.35 -9.45 16.41
CA HIS A 63 -2.24 -9.27 17.55
C HIS A 63 -1.51 -9.43 18.89
N LYS A 64 -0.62 -10.42 19.00
CA LYS A 64 0.24 -10.57 20.17
C LYS A 64 1.17 -9.37 20.35
N ALA A 65 1.82 -8.90 19.28
CA ALA A 65 2.72 -7.75 19.35
C ALA A 65 2.01 -6.49 19.86
N MET A 66 0.77 -6.25 19.42
CA MET A 66 -0.06 -5.15 19.90
C MET A 66 -0.36 -5.28 21.39
N ARG A 67 -0.75 -6.47 21.87
CA ARG A 67 -1.00 -6.72 23.30
C ARG A 67 0.26 -6.61 24.16
N ASP A 68 1.42 -6.96 23.61
CA ASP A 68 2.73 -6.81 24.26
C ASP A 68 3.21 -5.33 24.31
N GLY A 69 2.43 -4.36 23.84
CA GLY A 69 2.81 -2.94 23.82
C GLY A 69 3.85 -2.58 22.75
N LYS A 70 4.02 -3.39 21.70
CA LYS A 70 4.98 -3.17 20.62
C LYS A 70 4.40 -2.31 19.49
N ASN A 71 3.73 -1.22 19.84
CA ASN A 71 3.05 -0.29 18.93
C ASN A 71 3.69 1.11 18.89
N GLY A 72 4.82 1.31 19.57
CA GLY A 72 5.60 2.55 19.52
C GLY A 72 6.49 2.68 18.27
N TYR A 73 7.18 3.82 18.16
CA TYR A 73 8.12 4.08 17.07
C TYR A 73 9.22 3.03 17.01
N ALA A 74 9.46 2.50 15.82
CA ALA A 74 10.61 1.66 15.54
C ALA A 74 11.82 2.53 15.14
N PRO A 75 13.06 2.07 15.38
CA PRO A 75 14.24 2.68 14.80
C PRO A 75 14.13 2.81 13.28
N SER A 76 14.65 3.92 12.71
CA SER A 76 14.59 4.22 11.27
C SER A 76 15.35 3.19 10.44
N GLU A 77 16.48 2.74 10.95
CA GLU A 77 17.14 1.53 10.53
C GLU A 77 16.40 0.33 11.13
N PHE A 78 15.60 -0.35 10.30
CA PHE A 78 14.88 -1.58 10.66
C PHE A 78 15.57 -2.38 11.78
N ALA A 79 14.80 -2.78 12.81
CA ALA A 79 15.33 -3.56 13.93
C ALA A 79 16.24 -4.69 13.43
N ALA A 80 17.48 -4.80 13.96
CA ALA A 80 18.53 -5.67 13.45
C ALA A 80 18.10 -7.14 13.22
N LYS A 81 17.19 -7.64 14.06
CA LYS A 81 16.59 -8.99 13.93
C LYS A 81 15.82 -9.18 12.62
N ARG A 82 15.15 -8.13 12.11
CA ARG A 82 14.39 -8.15 10.85
C ARG A 82 15.33 -8.20 9.64
N ARG A 83 16.39 -7.38 9.64
CA ARG A 83 17.44 -7.42 8.61
C ARG A 83 18.07 -8.80 8.48
N ALA A 84 18.49 -9.41 9.60
CA ALA A 84 19.11 -10.74 9.56
C ALA A 84 18.18 -11.83 9.01
N ARG A 85 16.88 -11.75 9.29
CA ARG A 85 15.89 -12.67 8.73
C ARG A 85 15.72 -12.48 7.23
N ASP A 86 15.60 -11.23 6.77
CA ASP A 86 15.40 -10.94 5.36
C ASP A 86 16.65 -11.30 4.52
N SER A 87 17.87 -11.10 5.07
CA SER A 87 19.12 -11.57 4.46
C SER A 87 19.19 -13.09 4.33
N ARG A 88 18.76 -13.84 5.37
CA ARG A 88 18.70 -15.31 5.31
C ARG A 88 17.70 -15.79 4.27
N TRP A 89 16.54 -15.14 4.18
CA TRP A 89 15.52 -15.47 3.19
C TRP A 89 16.03 -15.22 1.77
N PHE A 90 16.67 -14.08 1.53
CA PHE A 90 17.27 -13.75 0.24
C PHE A 90 18.32 -14.78 -0.19
N ALA A 91 19.24 -15.15 0.72
CA ALA A 91 20.25 -16.16 0.46
C ALA A 91 19.66 -17.55 0.13
N MET A 92 18.56 -17.94 0.80
CA MET A 92 17.87 -19.20 0.55
C MET A 92 17.17 -19.23 -0.82
N TYR A 93 16.61 -18.10 -1.28
CA TYR A 93 15.87 -18.04 -2.53
C TYR A 93 16.78 -17.84 -3.75
N SER A 94 17.88 -17.09 -3.61
CA SER A 94 18.82 -16.85 -4.71
C SER A 94 19.68 -18.06 -5.08
N SER A 95 19.70 -19.09 -4.23
CA SER A 95 20.44 -20.34 -4.45
C SER A 95 19.57 -21.49 -4.96
N ARG A 96 18.29 -21.25 -5.27
CA ARG A 96 17.41 -22.25 -5.90
C ARG A 96 17.69 -22.29 -7.41
N PRO A 97 17.97 -23.47 -8.00
CA PRO A 97 18.05 -23.61 -9.45
C PRO A 97 16.67 -23.32 -10.08
N ALA A 98 16.70 -22.78 -11.30
CA ALA A 98 15.52 -22.41 -12.08
C ALA A 98 14.65 -23.62 -12.45
#